data_AF-A0A7C4L077-F1
#
_entry.id   AF-A0A7C4L077-F1
#
_cell.length_a   1.000
_cell.length_b   1.000
_cell.length_c   1.000
_cell.angle_alpha   90.00
_cell.angle_beta   90.00
_cell.angle_gamma   90.00
#
_symmetry.space_group_name_H-M   'P 1'
#
loop_
_entity.id
_entity.type
_entity.pdbx_description
1 polymer ?
#
loop_
_entity_poly.entity_id
_entity_poly.type
_entity_poly.pdbx_seq_one_letter_code
_entity_poly.pdbx_strand_id
1 'polypeptide(L)'
;QIFGSSIILHQLSSMVDEIEGVKKAEDIEAVHRMRVATRRMRSALPIFGPFLAPRRHENWRKRIRAITRALGAARDTDVQIEHLTDLVNRLTPPERAGVRRLLLRMRQRRRELQKDVLKALRRLEKDTLVAEITQKLAPFEIYKNQLDLQDPALRKLADEHIQARLDEFLAFEPYVFQPECVTELHAMRIAGKHLRYTLEFFAPLYEDELKKFVKSLRQCQDLLGAIHDADVWIEYLPQFIEEERQRTVDYFGHARPFKRLLPGLLFYRELRQQERQSLYHQFVDSWKEWQQENLWDKLRQRVSISHLLDNNPAETHPAEENKQEEKEKNGES
;
A
#
# COMPACT_ATOMS: atom_id res chain seq x y z
N GLN A 1 -13.32 -15.48 10.71
CA GLN A 1 -12.25 -15.18 11.71
C GLN A 1 -10.91 -15.81 11.31
N ILE A 2 -10.86 -17.13 11.07
CA ILE A 2 -9.66 -17.88 10.65
C ILE A 2 -8.88 -17.17 9.53
N PHE A 3 -9.57 -16.78 8.45
CA PHE A 3 -8.98 -16.05 7.32
C PHE A 3 -8.21 -14.79 7.73
N GLY A 4 -8.87 -13.90 8.49
CA GLY A 4 -8.28 -12.64 8.92
C GLY A 4 -7.15 -12.82 9.93
N SER A 5 -7.23 -13.81 10.83
CA SER A 5 -6.14 -14.12 11.76
C SER A 5 -4.89 -14.58 11.03
N SER A 6 -5.01 -15.45 10.02
CA SER A 6 -3.86 -15.91 9.23
C SER A 6 -3.16 -14.77 8.51
N ILE A 7 -3.93 -13.83 7.94
CA ILE A 7 -3.36 -12.64 7.30
C ILE A 7 -2.59 -11.78 8.31
N ILE A 8 -3.20 -11.47 9.46
CA ILE A 8 -2.56 -10.59 10.47
C ILE A 8 -1.33 -11.27 11.08
N LEU A 9 -1.40 -12.57 11.42
CA LEU A 9 -0.29 -13.33 11.99
C LEU A 9 0.87 -13.47 11.02
N HIS A 10 0.60 -13.73 9.73
CA HIS A 10 1.65 -13.77 8.72
C HIS A 10 2.40 -12.44 8.63
N GLN A 11 1.68 -11.31 8.58
CA GLN A 11 2.32 -10.00 8.55
C GLN A 11 3.02 -9.63 9.88
N LEU A 12 2.51 -10.12 11.01
CA LEU A 12 3.16 -9.96 12.31
C LEU A 12 4.50 -10.72 12.33
N SER A 13 4.54 -11.95 11.84
CA SER A 13 5.77 -12.74 11.70
C SER A 13 6.77 -12.01 10.81
N SER A 14 6.37 -11.63 9.60
CA SER A 14 7.25 -10.89 8.67
C SER A 14 7.74 -9.56 9.24
N MET A 15 7.00 -8.91 10.14
CA MET A 15 7.49 -7.73 10.85
C MET A 15 8.55 -8.11 11.90
N VAL A 16 8.32 -9.16 12.68
CA VAL A 16 9.21 -9.60 13.76
C VAL A 16 10.53 -10.14 13.21
N ASP A 17 10.48 -10.91 12.12
CA ASP A 17 11.66 -11.53 11.49
C ASP A 17 12.69 -10.49 11.02
N GLU A 18 12.24 -9.27 10.71
CA GLU A 18 13.10 -8.17 10.24
C GLU A 18 13.70 -7.32 11.37
N ILE A 19 13.29 -7.51 12.63
CA ILE A 19 13.71 -6.64 13.76
C ILE A 19 15.24 -6.59 13.87
N GLU A 20 15.91 -7.74 13.85
CA GLU A 20 17.37 -7.81 13.96
C GLU A 20 18.07 -7.20 12.75
N GLY A 21 17.56 -7.42 11.54
CA GLY A 21 18.08 -6.80 10.32
C GLY A 21 18.00 -5.27 10.37
N VAL A 22 16.86 -4.72 10.80
CA VAL A 22 16.66 -3.27 10.94
C VAL A 22 17.55 -2.66 12.01
N LYS A 23 17.84 -3.38 13.11
CA LYS A 23 18.76 -2.92 14.15
C LYS A 23 20.19 -2.82 13.64
N LYS A 24 20.68 -3.88 12.99
CA LYS A 24 22.04 -3.94 12.44
C LYS A 24 22.25 -2.88 11.36
N ALA A 25 21.21 -2.59 10.58
CA ALA A 25 21.25 -1.61 9.49
C ALA A 25 22.34 -1.89 8.45
N GLU A 26 22.68 -3.17 8.27
CA GLU A 26 23.61 -3.67 7.24
C GLU A 26 22.91 -3.82 5.89
N ASP A 27 21.64 -4.24 5.91
CA ASP A 27 20.77 -4.38 4.75
C ASP A 27 19.61 -3.37 4.82
N ILE A 28 19.53 -2.47 3.83
CA ILE A 28 18.44 -1.50 3.72
C ILE A 28 17.08 -2.16 3.42
N GLU A 29 17.09 -3.38 2.88
CA GLU A 29 15.88 -4.12 2.55
C GLU A 29 15.16 -4.65 3.79
N ALA A 30 15.85 -4.82 4.93
CA ALA A 30 15.18 -5.14 6.18
C ALA A 30 14.18 -4.04 6.59
N VAL A 31 14.57 -2.77 6.43
CA VAL A 31 13.67 -1.61 6.68
C VAL A 31 12.49 -1.64 5.69
N HIS A 32 12.76 -1.98 4.42
CA HIS A 32 11.72 -2.08 3.40
C HIS A 32 10.70 -3.17 3.75
N ARG A 33 11.14 -4.41 4.00
CA ARG A 33 10.30 -5.57 4.31
C ARG A 33 9.48 -5.35 5.58
N MET A 34 10.10 -4.86 6.65
CA MET A 34 9.38 -4.52 7.90
C MET A 34 8.33 -3.42 7.68
N ARG A 35 8.65 -2.38 6.88
CA ARG A 35 7.70 -1.32 6.53
C ARG A 35 6.53 -1.86 5.71
N VAL A 36 6.78 -2.78 4.77
CA VAL A 36 5.72 -3.43 3.99
C VAL A 36 4.80 -4.23 4.90
N ALA A 37 5.35 -5.07 5.78
CA ALA A 37 4.59 -5.87 6.73
C ALA A 37 3.69 -5.00 7.62
N THR A 38 4.25 -3.96 8.26
CA THR A 38 3.47 -3.05 9.12
C THR A 38 2.38 -2.27 8.35
N ARG A 39 2.63 -1.88 7.10
CA ARG A 39 1.62 -1.25 6.23
C ARG A 39 0.47 -2.20 5.89
N ARG A 40 0.78 -3.46 5.57
CA ARG A 40 -0.23 -4.49 5.28
C ARG A 40 -1.06 -4.77 6.53
N MET A 41 -0.45 -4.94 7.71
CA MET A 41 -1.20 -5.06 8.97
C MET A 41 -2.16 -3.89 9.20
N ARG A 42 -1.71 -2.65 8.99
CA ARG A 42 -2.56 -1.45 9.15
C ARG A 42 -3.74 -1.39 8.19
N SER A 43 -3.65 -2.09 7.05
CA SER A 43 -4.70 -2.18 6.04
C SER A 43 -5.62 -3.36 6.32
N ALA A 44 -5.09 -4.46 6.88
CA ALA A 44 -5.86 -5.64 7.29
C ALA A 44 -6.68 -5.40 8.57
N LEU A 45 -6.17 -4.63 9.53
CA LEU A 45 -6.82 -4.42 10.83
C LEU A 45 -8.21 -3.75 10.76
N PRO A 46 -8.46 -2.74 9.91
CA PRO A 46 -9.81 -2.20 9.72
C PRO A 46 -10.81 -3.20 9.14
N ILE A 47 -10.34 -4.16 8.34
CA ILE A 47 -11.16 -5.16 7.67
C ILE A 47 -11.49 -6.30 8.65
N PHE A 48 -10.47 -6.92 9.23
CA PHE A 48 -10.63 -8.14 10.03
C PHE A 48 -10.70 -7.89 11.54
N GLY A 49 -10.15 -6.77 12.00
CA GLY A 49 -10.07 -6.40 13.42
C GLY A 49 -11.42 -6.32 14.15
N PRO A 50 -12.50 -5.79 13.54
CA PRO A 50 -13.83 -5.78 14.16
C PRO A 50 -14.33 -7.19 14.57
N PHE A 51 -13.98 -8.23 13.80
CA PHE A 51 -14.40 -9.62 14.06
C PHE A 51 -13.45 -10.38 14.99
N LEU A 52 -12.17 -9.98 15.01
CA LEU A 52 -11.12 -10.68 15.75
C LEU A 52 -10.88 -10.10 17.14
N ALA A 53 -10.88 -8.77 17.25
CA ALA A 53 -10.59 -8.04 18.47
C ALA A 53 -11.32 -6.68 18.49
N PRO A 54 -12.67 -6.65 18.52
CA PRO A 54 -13.45 -5.41 18.38
C PRO A 54 -13.03 -4.31 19.36
N ARG A 55 -12.66 -4.67 20.60
CA ARG A 55 -12.22 -3.71 21.64
C ARG A 55 -10.75 -3.28 21.54
N ARG A 56 -9.91 -3.96 20.74
CA ARG A 56 -8.44 -3.77 20.75
C ARG A 56 -7.83 -3.42 19.40
N HIS A 57 -8.46 -3.79 18.28
CA HIS A 57 -7.85 -3.70 16.95
C HIS A 57 -7.42 -2.28 16.57
N GLU A 58 -8.16 -1.24 16.95
CA GLU A 58 -7.77 0.15 16.67
C GLU A 58 -6.58 0.59 17.55
N ASN A 59 -6.48 0.10 18.79
CA ASN A 59 -5.29 0.31 19.62
C ASN A 59 -4.05 -0.35 19.00
N TRP A 60 -4.18 -1.60 18.53
CA TRP A 60 -3.11 -2.30 17.81
C TRP A 60 -2.70 -1.53 16.56
N ARG A 61 -3.68 -1.07 15.76
CA ARG A 61 -3.43 -0.27 14.55
C ARG A 61 -2.66 1.01 14.87
N LYS A 62 -3.00 1.70 15.97
CA LYS A 62 -2.29 2.91 16.44
C LYS A 62 -0.84 2.61 16.81
N ARG A 63 -0.58 1.52 17.54
CA ARG A 63 0.79 1.11 17.92
C ARG A 63 1.62 0.72 16.71
N ILE A 64 1.06 -0.07 15.78
CA ILE A 64 1.71 -0.43 14.51
C ILE A 64 2.01 0.84 13.67
N ARG A 65 1.08 1.80 13.63
CA ARG A 65 1.29 3.09 12.93
C ARG A 65 2.50 3.86 13.44
N ALA A 66 2.80 3.81 14.74
CA ALA A 66 3.99 4.46 15.28
C ALA A 66 5.28 3.88 14.68
N ILE A 67 5.34 2.54 14.55
CA ILE A 67 6.49 1.83 13.97
C ILE A 67 6.57 2.12 12.47
N THR A 68 5.45 2.01 11.74
CA THR A 68 5.41 2.30 10.29
C THR A 68 5.90 3.72 9.96
N ARG A 69 5.60 4.71 10.81
CA ARG A 69 6.04 6.10 10.61
C ARG A 69 7.56 6.24 10.74
N ALA A 70 8.16 5.64 11.76
CA ALA A 70 9.60 5.67 11.96
C ALA A 70 10.34 4.98 10.79
N LEU A 71 9.86 3.80 10.39
CA LEU A 71 10.41 3.06 9.23
C LEU A 71 10.19 3.80 7.90
N GLY A 72 9.09 4.55 7.79
CA GLY A 72 8.70 5.30 6.59
C GLY A 72 9.76 6.31 6.18
N ALA A 73 10.08 7.24 7.09
CA ALA A 73 11.06 8.29 6.80
C ALA A 73 12.45 7.71 6.47
N ALA A 74 12.86 6.64 7.18
CA ALA A 74 14.12 5.96 6.90
C ALA A 74 14.13 5.35 5.49
N ARG A 75 13.12 4.55 5.13
CA ARG A 75 13.06 3.92 3.80
C ARG A 75 12.96 4.93 2.67
N ASP A 76 12.15 5.97 2.84
CA ASP A 76 12.00 6.99 1.81
C ASP A 76 13.36 7.70 1.58
N THR A 77 14.16 7.91 2.64
CA THR A 77 15.54 8.42 2.51
C THR A 77 16.49 7.39 1.89
N ASP A 78 16.36 6.10 2.19
CA ASP A 78 17.20 5.04 1.60
C ASP A 78 17.03 4.99 0.07
N VAL A 79 15.77 5.04 -0.41
CA VAL A 79 15.46 5.09 -1.85
C VAL A 79 16.05 6.33 -2.52
N GLN A 80 15.96 7.48 -1.85
CA GLN A 80 16.57 8.72 -2.34
C GLN A 80 18.11 8.63 -2.44
N ILE A 81 18.76 8.01 -1.45
CA ILE A 81 20.22 7.81 -1.43
C ILE A 81 20.64 6.90 -2.58
N GLU A 82 19.93 5.81 -2.82
CA GLU A 82 20.17 4.88 -3.94
C GLU A 82 20.09 5.63 -5.27
N HIS A 83 18.96 6.30 -5.54
CA HIS A 83 18.75 7.09 -6.74
C HIS A 83 19.83 8.16 -6.98
N LEU A 84 20.18 8.93 -5.94
CA LEU A 84 21.20 9.96 -6.03
C LEU A 84 22.62 9.38 -6.20
N THR A 85 22.88 8.20 -5.65
CA THR A 85 24.17 7.51 -5.82
C THR A 85 24.36 7.12 -7.28
N ASP A 86 23.34 6.51 -7.90
CA ASP A 86 23.37 6.13 -9.31
C ASP A 86 23.46 7.34 -10.23
N LEU A 87 22.80 8.45 -9.88
CA LEU A 87 22.91 9.69 -10.63
C LEU A 87 24.33 10.28 -10.54
N VAL A 88 24.90 10.38 -9.34
CA VAL A 88 26.27 10.92 -9.14
C VAL A 88 27.32 10.14 -9.92
N ASN A 89 27.16 8.81 -10.02
CA ASN A 89 28.07 7.94 -10.78
C ASN A 89 28.03 8.22 -12.29
N ARG A 90 26.90 8.71 -12.81
CA ARG A 90 26.70 9.01 -14.25
C ARG A 90 27.05 10.45 -14.62
N LEU A 91 26.97 11.40 -13.69
CA LEU A 91 27.21 12.82 -13.95
C LEU A 91 28.70 13.16 -14.09
N THR A 92 29.05 14.18 -14.86
CA THR A 92 30.38 14.80 -14.92
C THR A 92 30.39 16.17 -14.24
N PRO A 93 31.56 16.81 -14.02
CA PRO A 93 31.59 18.22 -13.66
C PRO A 93 30.98 19.08 -14.78
N PRO A 94 30.26 20.19 -14.45
CA PRO A 94 30.05 20.73 -13.11
C PRO A 94 28.86 20.12 -12.34
N GLU A 95 27.94 19.37 -12.97
CA GLU A 95 26.71 18.89 -12.33
C GLU A 95 26.97 17.97 -11.14
N ARG A 96 28.02 17.14 -11.22
CA ARG A 96 28.34 16.15 -10.17
C ARG A 96 28.51 16.78 -8.78
N ALA A 97 29.05 18.00 -8.68
CA ALA A 97 29.39 18.61 -7.39
C ALA A 97 28.15 18.91 -6.53
N GLY A 98 27.11 19.48 -7.15
CA GLY A 98 25.85 19.81 -6.48
C GLY A 98 25.10 18.57 -6.01
N VAL A 99 24.90 17.60 -6.90
CA VAL A 99 24.18 16.35 -6.59
C VAL A 99 24.92 15.54 -5.53
N ARG A 100 26.26 15.51 -5.57
CA ARG A 100 27.06 14.87 -4.53
C ARG A 100 26.89 15.55 -3.16
N ARG A 101 26.73 16.88 -3.11
CA ARG A 101 26.42 17.58 -1.85
C ARG A 101 25.04 17.19 -1.33
N LEU A 102 24.04 17.11 -2.20
CA LEU A 102 22.70 16.67 -1.83
C LEU A 102 22.72 15.23 -1.27
N LEU A 103 23.41 14.31 -1.95
CA LEU A 103 23.61 12.94 -1.50
C LEU A 103 24.26 12.87 -0.10
N LEU A 104 25.27 13.69 0.15
CA LEU A 104 25.89 13.79 1.48
C LEU A 104 24.86 14.17 2.56
N ARG A 105 23.99 15.16 2.29
CA ARG A 105 22.97 15.61 3.23
C ARG A 105 21.90 14.55 3.47
N MET A 106 21.50 13.81 2.43
CA MET A 106 20.59 12.66 2.57
C MET A 106 21.20 11.56 3.43
N ARG A 107 22.47 11.21 3.23
CA ARG A 107 23.19 10.23 4.08
C ARG A 107 23.28 10.69 5.54
N GLN A 108 23.53 11.97 5.79
CA GLN A 108 23.50 12.53 7.15
C GLN A 108 22.10 12.42 7.77
N ARG A 109 21.06 12.79 7.03
CA ARG A 109 19.66 12.66 7.47
C ARG A 109 19.30 11.22 7.80
N ARG A 110 19.70 10.26 6.97
CA ARG A 110 19.43 8.83 7.20
C ARG A 110 20.07 8.29 8.48
N ARG A 111 21.30 8.73 8.80
CA ARG A 111 21.98 8.39 10.06
C ARG A 111 21.21 8.91 11.27
N GLU A 112 20.68 10.13 11.18
CA GLU A 112 19.84 10.69 12.25
C GLU A 112 18.51 9.94 12.39
N LEU A 113 17.85 9.60 11.27
CA LEU A 113 16.61 8.82 11.27
C LEU A 113 16.80 7.41 11.83
N GLN A 114 18.01 6.83 11.76
CA GLN A 114 18.29 5.54 12.39
C GLN A 114 18.06 5.59 13.91
N LYS A 115 18.32 6.73 14.56
CA LYS A 115 18.08 6.89 16.01
C LYS A 115 16.58 6.76 16.34
N ASP A 116 15.72 7.33 15.49
CA ASP A 116 14.27 7.24 15.64
C ASP A 116 13.74 5.82 15.35
N VAL A 117 14.30 5.15 14.33
CA VAL A 117 14.01 3.73 14.05
C VAL A 117 14.36 2.86 15.26
N LEU A 118 15.58 2.97 15.79
CA LEU A 118 16.02 2.22 16.97
C LEU A 118 15.18 2.55 18.21
N LYS A 119 14.75 3.82 18.38
CA LYS A 119 13.84 4.22 19.45
C LYS A 119 12.46 3.58 19.29
N ALA A 120 11.94 3.49 18.07
CA ALA A 120 10.67 2.82 17.79
C ALA A 120 10.77 1.30 18.04
N LEU A 121 11.86 0.66 17.64
CA LEU A 121 12.11 -0.77 17.91
C LEU A 121 12.22 -1.05 19.41
N ARG A 122 13.02 -0.29 20.15
CA ARG A 122 13.12 -0.45 21.62
C ARG A 122 11.78 -0.28 22.33
N ARG A 123 10.90 0.57 21.79
CA ARG A 123 9.55 0.72 22.32
C ARG A 123 8.71 -0.52 22.01
N LEU A 124 8.74 -1.01 20.77
CA LEU A 124 8.06 -2.25 20.36
C LEU A 124 8.51 -3.46 21.20
N GLU A 125 9.80 -3.61 21.48
CA GLU A 125 10.33 -4.74 22.26
C GLU A 125 9.86 -4.73 23.72
N LYS A 126 9.69 -3.54 24.29
CA LYS A 126 9.10 -3.37 25.63
C LYS A 126 7.58 -3.39 25.61
N ASP A 127 6.98 -3.38 24.43
CA ASP A 127 5.55 -3.33 24.24
C ASP A 127 4.97 -4.76 24.27
N THR A 128 3.78 -4.91 24.83
CA THR A 128 3.07 -6.19 24.84
C THR A 128 2.39 -6.50 23.49
N LEU A 129 2.56 -5.67 22.46
CA LEU A 129 1.77 -5.70 21.22
C LEU A 129 1.86 -7.05 20.50
N VAL A 130 3.08 -7.54 20.31
CA VAL A 130 3.33 -8.80 19.61
C VAL A 130 2.67 -9.94 20.40
N ALA A 131 2.90 -10.00 21.71
CA ALA A 131 2.31 -11.00 22.58
C ALA A 131 0.77 -10.92 22.59
N GLU A 132 0.18 -9.73 22.63
CA GLU A 132 -1.27 -9.53 22.62
C GLU A 132 -1.92 -10.03 21.34
N ILE A 133 -1.33 -9.70 20.18
CA ILE A 133 -1.85 -10.14 18.88
C ILE A 133 -1.70 -11.65 18.76
N THR A 134 -0.51 -12.18 19.06
CA THR A 134 -0.26 -13.64 19.00
C THR A 134 -1.18 -14.41 19.92
N GLN A 135 -1.28 -14.03 21.20
CA GLN A 135 -2.15 -14.72 22.16
C GLN A 135 -3.62 -14.67 21.74
N LYS A 136 -4.08 -13.56 21.17
CA LYS A 136 -5.47 -13.41 20.76
C LYS A 136 -5.80 -14.15 19.47
N LEU A 137 -4.86 -14.23 18.52
CA LEU A 137 -5.12 -14.74 17.17
C LEU A 137 -4.62 -16.17 16.93
N ALA A 138 -3.58 -16.63 17.63
CA ALA A 138 -3.04 -17.98 17.47
C ALA A 138 -4.06 -19.11 17.67
N PRO A 139 -5.06 -19.02 18.57
CA PRO A 139 -6.08 -20.06 18.70
C PRO A 139 -6.87 -20.32 17.40
N PHE A 140 -6.97 -19.34 16.50
CA PHE A 140 -7.65 -19.51 15.21
C PHE A 140 -6.82 -20.29 14.18
N GLU A 141 -5.49 -20.31 14.30
CA GLU A 141 -4.62 -21.10 13.39
C GLU A 141 -4.85 -22.60 13.55
N ILE A 142 -5.29 -23.07 14.72
CA ILE A 142 -5.64 -24.49 14.96
C ILE A 142 -6.73 -24.95 13.99
N TYR A 143 -7.66 -24.05 13.65
CA TYR A 143 -8.80 -24.34 12.78
C TYR A 143 -8.53 -23.98 11.32
N LYS A 144 -7.28 -23.67 10.93
CA LYS A 144 -6.93 -23.26 9.57
C LYS A 144 -7.33 -24.27 8.50
N ASN A 145 -7.24 -25.57 8.82
CA ASN A 145 -7.65 -26.65 7.90
C ASN A 145 -9.18 -26.74 7.72
N GLN A 146 -9.96 -26.03 8.54
CA GLN A 146 -11.42 -25.93 8.44
C GLN A 146 -11.86 -24.65 7.71
N LEU A 147 -10.90 -23.87 7.18
CA LEU A 147 -11.21 -22.66 6.43
C LEU A 147 -11.85 -23.03 5.09
N ASP A 148 -13.14 -22.76 4.98
CA ASP A 148 -13.85 -22.81 3.71
C ASP A 148 -13.68 -21.47 2.97
N LEU A 149 -12.99 -21.50 1.82
CA LEU A 149 -12.81 -20.32 0.97
C LEU A 149 -14.06 -20.00 0.14
N GLN A 150 -15.05 -20.91 0.12
CA GLN A 150 -16.34 -20.73 -0.53
C GLN A 150 -17.43 -20.25 0.44
N ASP A 151 -17.09 -19.94 1.70
CA ASP A 151 -18.01 -19.39 2.69
C ASP A 151 -18.68 -18.10 2.16
N PRO A 152 -20.03 -18.10 1.97
CA PRO A 152 -20.75 -16.94 1.46
C PRO A 152 -20.58 -15.68 2.30
N ALA A 153 -20.46 -15.82 3.63
CA ALA A 153 -20.25 -14.67 4.51
C ALA A 153 -18.86 -14.04 4.32
N LEU A 154 -17.84 -14.87 4.07
CA LEU A 154 -16.49 -14.41 3.76
C LEU A 154 -16.44 -13.76 2.37
N ARG A 155 -17.15 -14.33 1.40
CA ARG A 155 -17.26 -13.77 0.04
C ARG A 155 -17.96 -12.42 0.04
N LYS A 156 -19.10 -12.30 0.73
CA LYS A 156 -19.82 -11.04 0.90
C LYS A 156 -18.95 -9.97 1.57
N LEU A 157 -18.22 -10.32 2.63
CA LEU A 157 -17.28 -9.40 3.30
C LEU A 157 -16.20 -8.90 2.32
N ALA A 158 -15.64 -9.81 1.51
CA ALA A 158 -14.66 -9.46 0.49
C ALA A 158 -15.27 -8.49 -0.52
N ASP A 159 -16.48 -8.77 -1.00
CA ASP A 159 -17.13 -7.96 -2.02
C ASP A 159 -17.43 -6.54 -1.53
N GLU A 160 -18.02 -6.40 -0.35
CA GLU A 160 -18.31 -5.11 0.28
C GLU A 160 -17.04 -4.26 0.45
N HIS A 161 -15.95 -4.86 0.93
CA HIS A 161 -14.69 -4.14 1.12
C HIS A 161 -13.99 -3.78 -0.19
N ILE A 162 -14.02 -4.66 -1.20
CA ILE A 162 -13.44 -4.36 -2.52
C ILE A 162 -14.22 -3.23 -3.18
N GLN A 163 -15.56 -3.28 -3.18
CA GLN A 163 -16.39 -2.21 -3.75
C GLN A 163 -16.13 -0.87 -3.06
N ALA A 164 -16.15 -0.84 -1.72
CA ALA A 164 -15.91 0.40 -0.98
C ALA A 164 -14.52 1.01 -1.24
N ARG A 165 -13.49 0.17 -1.45
CA ARG A 165 -12.14 0.66 -1.81
C ARG A 165 -12.03 1.05 -3.28
N LEU A 166 -12.80 0.41 -4.16
CA LEU A 166 -12.88 0.79 -5.57
C LEU A 166 -13.56 2.16 -5.70
N ASP A 167 -14.65 2.39 -4.99
CA ASP A 167 -15.34 3.68 -4.96
C ASP A 167 -14.43 4.79 -4.41
N GLU A 168 -13.71 4.53 -3.31
CA GLU A 168 -12.72 5.49 -2.78
C GLU A 168 -11.63 5.82 -3.81
N PHE A 169 -11.17 4.84 -4.59
CA PHE A 169 -10.16 5.04 -5.61
C PHE A 169 -10.68 5.84 -6.81
N LEU A 170 -11.86 5.48 -7.32
CA LEU A 170 -12.50 6.13 -8.46
C LEU A 170 -13.04 7.53 -8.13
N ALA A 171 -13.27 7.85 -6.85
CA ALA A 171 -13.60 9.21 -6.43
C ALA A 171 -12.55 10.26 -6.84
N PHE A 172 -11.31 9.83 -7.14
CA PHE A 172 -10.24 10.70 -7.63
C PHE A 172 -10.10 10.73 -9.16
N GLU A 173 -10.91 9.97 -9.89
CA GLU A 173 -10.90 9.97 -11.37
C GLU A 173 -11.00 11.37 -11.99
N PRO A 174 -11.83 12.31 -11.49
CA PRO A 174 -11.92 13.66 -12.08
C PRO A 174 -10.58 14.43 -12.10
N TYR A 175 -9.65 14.09 -11.22
CA TYR A 175 -8.34 14.75 -11.11
C TYR A 175 -7.26 14.10 -11.97
N VAL A 176 -7.52 12.92 -12.57
CA VAL A 176 -6.53 12.17 -13.35
C VAL A 176 -5.94 12.98 -14.51
N PHE A 177 -6.76 13.82 -15.13
CA PHE A 177 -6.39 14.64 -16.28
C PHE A 177 -5.93 16.06 -15.90
N GLN A 178 -5.78 16.35 -14.61
CA GLN A 178 -5.37 17.66 -14.08
C GLN A 178 -3.99 17.55 -13.41
N PRO A 179 -2.88 17.84 -14.12
CA PRO A 179 -1.54 17.67 -13.58
C PRO A 179 -1.26 18.54 -12.33
N GLU A 180 -1.93 19.67 -12.18
CA GLU A 180 -1.80 20.59 -11.05
C GLU A 180 -2.42 20.06 -9.75
N CYS A 181 -3.30 19.05 -9.80
CA CYS A 181 -3.97 18.44 -8.65
C CYS A 181 -3.06 17.45 -7.90
N VAL A 182 -1.87 17.91 -7.49
CA VAL A 182 -0.83 17.09 -6.83
C VAL A 182 -1.35 16.40 -5.58
N THR A 183 -2.15 17.10 -4.78
CA THR A 183 -2.69 16.57 -3.51
C THR A 183 -3.68 15.43 -3.77
N GLU A 184 -4.55 15.60 -4.75
CA GLU A 184 -5.57 14.64 -5.14
C GLU A 184 -4.95 13.42 -5.82
N LEU A 185 -3.95 13.60 -6.69
CA LEU A 185 -3.18 12.49 -7.27
C LEU A 185 -2.42 11.70 -6.20
N HIS A 186 -1.88 12.36 -5.18
CA HIS A 186 -1.29 11.69 -4.03
C HIS A 186 -2.34 10.92 -3.20
N ALA A 187 -3.52 11.50 -2.99
CA ALA A 187 -4.62 10.84 -2.30
C ALA A 187 -5.12 9.61 -3.08
N MET A 188 -5.25 9.72 -4.40
CA MET A 188 -5.57 8.62 -5.31
C MET A 188 -4.56 7.48 -5.19
N ARG A 189 -3.26 7.80 -5.11
CA ARG A 189 -2.21 6.79 -4.89
C ARG A 189 -2.42 6.02 -3.58
N ILE A 190 -2.78 6.73 -2.51
CA ILE A 190 -3.07 6.11 -1.21
C ILE A 190 -4.30 5.20 -1.31
N ALA A 191 -5.38 5.66 -1.94
CA ALA A 191 -6.60 4.88 -2.16
C ALA A 191 -6.31 3.63 -3.01
N GLY A 192 -5.58 3.76 -4.12
CA GLY A 192 -5.19 2.66 -4.99
C GLY A 192 -4.37 1.60 -4.25
N LYS A 193 -3.50 2.02 -3.33
CA LYS A 193 -2.76 1.11 -2.44
C LYS A 193 -3.68 0.36 -1.46
N HIS A 194 -4.67 1.04 -0.87
CA HIS A 194 -5.65 0.38 -0.02
C HIS A 194 -6.47 -0.65 -0.80
N LEU A 195 -6.91 -0.30 -2.01
CA LEU A 195 -7.60 -1.21 -2.92
C LEU A 195 -6.72 -2.41 -3.27
N ARG A 196 -5.47 -2.20 -3.70
CA ARG A 196 -4.55 -3.30 -4.03
C ARG A 196 -4.33 -4.25 -2.85
N TYR A 197 -4.08 -3.74 -1.64
CA TYR A 197 -3.93 -4.62 -0.48
C TYR A 197 -5.21 -5.38 -0.17
N THR A 198 -6.38 -4.75 -0.32
CA THR A 198 -7.67 -5.42 -0.13
C THR A 198 -7.85 -6.56 -1.13
N LEU A 199 -7.57 -6.31 -2.42
CA LEU A 199 -7.57 -7.36 -3.45
C LEU A 199 -6.55 -8.47 -3.15
N GLU A 200 -5.32 -8.13 -2.75
CA GLU A 200 -4.30 -9.12 -2.41
C GLU A 200 -4.68 -9.96 -1.19
N PHE A 201 -5.37 -9.39 -0.21
CA PHE A 201 -5.86 -10.14 0.95
C PHE A 201 -6.94 -11.14 0.55
N PHE A 202 -7.88 -10.74 -0.29
CA PHE A 202 -9.00 -11.58 -0.71
C PHE A 202 -8.73 -12.40 -1.97
N ALA A 203 -7.58 -12.22 -2.64
CA ALA A 203 -7.18 -12.98 -3.83
C ALA A 203 -7.41 -14.49 -3.72
N PRO A 204 -7.12 -15.17 -2.58
CA PRO A 204 -7.40 -16.61 -2.45
C PRO A 204 -8.86 -17.01 -2.65
N LEU A 205 -9.83 -16.10 -2.49
CA LEU A 205 -11.26 -16.37 -2.71
C LEU A 205 -11.66 -16.32 -4.19
N TYR A 206 -10.85 -15.67 -5.03
CA TYR A 206 -11.16 -15.41 -6.45
C TYR A 206 -10.13 -16.06 -7.37
N GLU A 207 -9.34 -17.00 -6.86
CA GLU A 207 -8.28 -17.68 -7.62
C GLU A 207 -7.39 -16.67 -8.39
N ASP A 208 -7.23 -16.85 -9.70
CA ASP A 208 -6.45 -15.95 -10.57
C ASP A 208 -7.26 -14.76 -11.11
N GLU A 209 -8.55 -14.63 -10.79
CA GLU A 209 -9.44 -13.66 -11.44
C GLU A 209 -9.14 -12.21 -11.03
N LEU A 210 -8.57 -11.99 -9.84
CA LEU A 210 -8.17 -10.65 -9.39
C LEU A 210 -6.80 -10.20 -9.92
N LYS A 211 -6.04 -11.11 -10.53
CA LYS A 211 -4.63 -10.90 -10.92
C LYS A 211 -4.44 -9.75 -11.88
N LYS A 212 -5.34 -9.61 -12.87
CA LYS A 212 -5.30 -8.50 -13.84
C LYS A 212 -5.48 -7.14 -13.17
N PHE A 213 -6.42 -7.04 -12.22
CA PHE A 213 -6.69 -5.79 -11.49
C PHE A 213 -5.55 -5.43 -10.55
N VAL A 214 -5.00 -6.42 -9.82
CA VAL A 214 -3.82 -6.22 -8.97
C VAL A 214 -2.62 -5.75 -9.78
N LYS A 215 -2.38 -6.33 -10.97
CA LYS A 215 -1.31 -5.90 -11.87
C LYS A 215 -1.49 -4.46 -12.32
N SER A 216 -2.69 -4.07 -12.75
CA SER A 216 -2.99 -2.72 -13.21
C SER A 216 -2.90 -1.69 -12.08
N LEU A 217 -3.35 -2.03 -10.87
CA LEU A 217 -3.18 -1.18 -9.68
C LEU A 217 -1.72 -1.03 -9.26
N ARG A 218 -0.88 -2.07 -9.45
CA ARG A 218 0.57 -1.95 -9.23
C ARG A 218 1.17 -0.94 -10.21
N GLN A 219 0.89 -1.06 -11.50
CA GLN A 219 1.33 -0.09 -12.51
C GLN A 219 0.88 1.34 -12.17
N CYS A 220 -0.40 1.52 -11.80
CA CYS A 220 -0.94 2.80 -11.35
C CYS A 220 -0.17 3.37 -10.15
N GLN A 221 0.08 2.55 -9.13
CA GLN A 221 0.82 2.98 -7.93
C GLN A 221 2.29 3.28 -8.17
N ASP A 222 2.92 2.57 -9.10
CA ASP A 222 4.32 2.79 -9.46
C ASP A 222 4.44 4.13 -10.18
N LEU A 223 3.56 4.41 -11.15
CA LEU A 223 3.51 5.69 -11.86
C LEU A 223 3.16 6.86 -10.92
N LEU A 224 2.05 6.78 -10.17
CA LEU A 224 1.68 7.81 -9.20
C LEU A 224 2.72 7.96 -8.08
N GLY A 225 3.42 6.88 -7.74
CA GLY A 225 4.53 6.90 -6.78
C GLY A 225 5.70 7.71 -7.29
N ALA A 226 6.13 7.45 -8.52
CA ALA A 226 7.22 8.19 -9.14
C ALA A 226 6.86 9.67 -9.40
N ILE A 227 5.60 9.97 -9.77
CA ILE A 227 5.09 11.35 -9.90
C ILE A 227 5.20 12.05 -8.54
N HIS A 228 4.65 11.46 -7.49
CA HIS A 228 4.70 12.04 -6.14
C HIS A 228 6.14 12.24 -5.65
N ASP A 229 7.02 11.26 -5.88
CA ASP A 229 8.43 11.39 -5.51
C ASP A 229 9.09 12.56 -6.27
N ALA A 230 8.70 12.81 -7.52
CA ALA A 230 9.17 13.96 -8.28
C ALA A 230 8.62 15.29 -7.74
N ASP A 231 7.32 15.36 -7.43
CA ASP A 231 6.69 16.54 -6.84
C ASP A 231 7.38 16.92 -5.51
N VAL A 232 7.64 15.93 -4.63
CA VAL A 232 8.36 16.14 -3.37
C VAL A 232 9.76 16.74 -3.59
N TRP A 233 10.49 16.25 -4.59
CA TRP A 233 11.80 16.81 -4.92
C TRP A 233 11.73 18.22 -5.51
N ILE A 234 10.75 18.48 -6.38
CA ILE A 234 10.54 19.80 -7.00
C ILE A 234 10.24 20.85 -5.93
N GLU A 235 9.44 20.49 -4.92
CA GLU A 235 9.12 21.34 -3.78
C GLU A 235 10.33 21.52 -2.84
N TYR A 236 11.06 20.45 -2.54
CA TYR A 236 12.15 20.46 -1.57
C TYR A 236 13.43 21.15 -2.06
N LEU A 237 13.78 21.04 -3.36
CA LEU A 237 15.08 21.50 -3.87
C LEU A 237 15.32 23.01 -3.71
N PRO A 238 14.36 23.92 -3.96
CA PRO A 238 14.54 25.34 -3.71
C PRO A 238 14.91 25.65 -2.24
N GLN A 239 14.22 25.02 -1.29
CA GLN A 239 14.54 25.16 0.14
C GLN A 239 15.95 24.63 0.43
N PHE A 240 16.28 23.44 -0.08
CA PHE A 240 17.60 22.85 0.10
C PHE A 240 18.73 23.74 -0.42
N ILE A 241 18.56 24.32 -1.60
CA ILE A 241 19.52 25.23 -2.25
C ILE A 241 19.81 26.42 -1.32
N GLU A 242 18.77 27.04 -0.76
CA GLU A 242 18.92 28.21 0.10
C GLU A 242 19.55 27.84 1.46
N GLU A 243 19.11 26.74 2.08
CA GLU A 243 19.72 26.26 3.32
C GLU A 243 21.21 25.92 3.14
N GLU A 244 21.59 25.29 2.01
CA GLU A 244 22.98 24.94 1.75
C GLU A 244 23.83 26.17 1.39
N ARG A 245 23.22 27.20 0.76
CA ARG A 245 23.84 28.51 0.58
C ARG A 245 24.14 29.16 1.93
N GLN A 246 23.16 29.18 2.83
CA GLN A 246 23.32 29.77 4.17
C GLN A 246 24.39 29.03 4.98
N ARG A 247 24.36 27.70 5.02
CA ARG A 247 25.42 26.89 5.67
C ARG A 247 26.82 27.19 5.13
N THR A 248 26.92 27.50 3.84
CA THR A 248 28.20 27.90 3.22
C THR A 248 28.65 29.28 3.72
N VAL A 249 27.72 30.24 3.82
CA VAL A 249 28.02 31.57 4.37
C VAL A 249 28.40 31.48 5.83
N ASP A 250 27.67 30.71 6.64
CA ASP A 250 27.94 30.57 8.08
C ASP A 250 29.34 29.97 8.34
N TYR A 251 29.79 29.05 7.48
CA TYR A 251 31.09 28.40 7.62
C TYR A 251 32.26 29.20 7.04
N PHE A 252 32.10 29.82 5.86
CA PHE A 252 33.18 30.50 5.14
C PHE A 252 33.14 32.04 5.22
N GLY A 253 32.09 32.62 5.80
CA GLY A 253 31.81 34.06 5.79
C GLY A 253 31.28 34.59 4.45
N HIS A 254 31.21 33.76 3.39
CA HIS A 254 30.73 34.17 2.07
C HIS A 254 30.20 33.00 1.22
N ALA A 255 29.36 33.29 0.22
CA ALA A 255 28.73 32.27 -0.64
C ALA A 255 29.59 31.81 -1.84
N ARG A 256 30.84 32.25 -2.00
CA ARG A 256 31.67 31.90 -3.17
C ARG A 256 31.81 30.39 -3.40
N PRO A 257 32.06 29.53 -2.39
CA PRO A 257 32.16 28.08 -2.59
C PRO A 257 30.86 27.44 -3.06
N PHE A 258 29.70 28.00 -2.70
CA PHE A 258 28.38 27.49 -3.07
C PHE A 258 28.14 27.57 -4.58
N LYS A 259 28.73 28.54 -5.28
CA LYS A 259 28.59 28.70 -6.74
C LYS A 259 28.98 27.43 -7.52
N ARG A 260 29.88 26.60 -6.97
CA ARG A 260 30.30 25.33 -7.59
C ARG A 260 29.26 24.21 -7.45
N LEU A 261 28.34 24.33 -6.50
CA LEU A 261 27.29 23.35 -6.25
C LEU A 261 26.03 23.64 -7.07
N LEU A 262 25.75 24.91 -7.33
CA LEU A 262 24.51 25.37 -7.96
C LEU A 262 24.20 24.67 -9.30
N PRO A 263 25.15 24.47 -10.25
CA PRO A 263 24.86 23.80 -11.51
C PRO A 263 24.23 22.42 -11.33
N GLY A 264 24.78 21.60 -10.43
CA GLY A 264 24.26 20.27 -10.13
C GLY A 264 22.89 20.25 -9.47
N LEU A 265 22.62 21.23 -8.59
CA LEU A 265 21.32 21.32 -7.91
C LEU A 265 20.22 21.80 -8.85
N LEU A 266 20.52 22.75 -9.74
CA LEU A 266 19.58 23.19 -10.78
C LEU A 266 19.34 22.11 -11.82
N PHE A 267 20.40 21.43 -12.27
CA PHE A 267 20.30 20.27 -13.17
C PHE A 267 19.37 19.20 -12.57
N TYR A 268 19.56 18.84 -11.30
CA TYR A 268 18.73 17.82 -10.69
C TYR A 268 17.27 18.25 -10.57
N ARG A 269 17.00 19.52 -10.28
CA ARG A 269 15.65 20.07 -10.25
C ARG A 269 14.98 19.96 -11.62
N GLU A 270 15.67 20.36 -12.68
CA GLU A 270 15.16 20.28 -14.05
C GLU A 270 14.90 18.83 -14.46
N LEU A 271 15.82 17.91 -14.14
CA LEU A 271 15.65 16.48 -14.37
C LEU A 271 14.36 15.95 -13.71
N ARG A 272 14.12 16.29 -12.44
CA ARG A 272 12.89 15.88 -11.74
C ARG A 272 11.63 16.48 -12.35
N GLN A 273 11.67 17.72 -12.86
CA GLN A 273 10.54 18.34 -13.56
C GLN A 273 10.22 17.62 -14.87
N GLN A 274 11.24 17.28 -15.67
CA GLN A 274 11.08 16.54 -16.92
C GLN A 274 10.55 15.11 -16.67
N GLU A 275 11.13 14.41 -15.69
CA GLU A 275 10.66 13.07 -15.29
C GLU A 275 9.20 13.10 -14.83
N ARG A 276 8.84 14.08 -13.99
CA ARG A 276 7.45 14.27 -13.52
C ARG A 276 6.48 14.43 -14.68
N GLN A 277 6.81 15.25 -15.67
CA GLN A 277 5.99 15.45 -16.86
C GLN A 277 5.85 14.14 -17.65
N SER A 278 6.95 13.45 -17.93
CA SER A 278 6.93 12.18 -18.67
C SER A 278 6.10 11.10 -17.95
N LEU A 279 6.30 10.94 -16.64
CA LEU A 279 5.54 9.99 -15.81
C LEU A 279 4.05 10.29 -15.79
N TYR A 280 3.69 11.57 -15.74
CA TYR A 280 2.29 12.00 -15.80
C TYR A 280 1.63 11.63 -17.13
N HIS A 281 2.30 11.84 -18.26
CA HIS A 281 1.78 11.42 -19.57
C HIS A 281 1.59 9.89 -19.62
N GLN A 282 2.58 9.11 -19.17
CA GLN A 282 2.48 7.65 -19.10
C GLN A 282 1.32 7.18 -18.21
N PHE A 283 1.09 7.86 -17.09
CA PHE A 283 -0.05 7.61 -16.21
C PHE A 283 -1.39 7.86 -16.90
N VAL A 284 -1.53 9.01 -17.56
CA VAL A 284 -2.74 9.36 -18.31
C VAL A 284 -3.01 8.38 -19.44
N ASP A 285 -1.98 7.96 -20.18
CA ASP A 285 -2.12 7.00 -21.27
C ASP A 285 -2.55 5.62 -20.75
N SER A 286 -1.90 5.13 -19.68
CA SER A 286 -2.31 3.88 -19.01
C SER A 286 -3.75 3.96 -18.50
N TRP A 287 -4.17 5.12 -17.97
CA TRP A 287 -5.53 5.32 -17.48
C TRP A 287 -6.57 5.24 -18.60
N LYS A 288 -6.29 5.87 -19.75
CA LYS A 288 -7.16 5.81 -20.94
C LYS A 288 -7.30 4.39 -21.45
N GLU A 289 -6.22 3.61 -21.47
CA GLU A 289 -6.26 2.19 -21.83
C GLU A 289 -7.20 1.41 -20.89
N TRP A 290 -7.09 1.63 -19.57
CA TRP A 290 -7.97 0.97 -18.60
C TRP A 290 -9.44 1.38 -18.75
N GLN A 291 -9.71 2.64 -19.09
CA GLN A 291 -11.07 3.11 -19.39
C GLN A 291 -11.62 2.43 -20.66
N GLN A 292 -10.83 2.36 -21.74
CA GLN A 292 -11.23 1.68 -22.98
C GLN A 292 -11.51 0.19 -22.76
N GLU A 293 -10.74 -0.46 -21.89
CA GLU A 293 -10.96 -1.85 -21.52
C GLU A 293 -12.14 -2.06 -20.55
N ASN A 294 -12.78 -0.99 -20.06
CA ASN A 294 -13.76 -1.01 -18.96
C ASN A 294 -13.23 -1.80 -17.75
N LEU A 295 -11.95 -1.61 -17.41
CA LEU A 295 -11.25 -2.43 -16.42
C LEU A 295 -11.93 -2.36 -15.05
N TRP A 296 -12.24 -1.16 -14.56
CA TRP A 296 -12.80 -0.98 -13.22
C TRP A 296 -14.26 -1.43 -13.13
N ASP A 297 -15.03 -1.30 -14.21
CA ASP A 297 -16.39 -1.84 -14.29
C ASP A 297 -16.40 -3.37 -14.29
N LYS A 298 -15.44 -4.01 -14.98
CA LYS A 298 -15.25 -5.46 -14.91
C LYS A 298 -14.91 -5.92 -13.49
N LEU A 299 -14.09 -5.17 -12.76
CA LEU A 299 -13.84 -5.45 -11.34
C LEU A 299 -15.13 -5.33 -10.53
N ARG A 300 -15.90 -4.26 -10.72
CA ARG A 300 -17.18 -4.06 -10.03
C ARG A 300 -18.14 -5.20 -10.31
N GLN A 301 -18.33 -5.58 -11.57
CA GLN A 301 -19.19 -6.70 -11.96
C GLN A 301 -18.74 -8.01 -11.33
N ARG A 302 -17.43 -8.31 -11.34
CA ARG A 302 -16.90 -9.55 -10.77
C ARG A 302 -17.25 -9.71 -9.30
N VAL A 303 -17.24 -8.59 -8.59
CA VAL A 303 -17.50 -8.48 -7.16
C VAL A 303 -19.01 -8.39 -6.87
N SER A 304 -19.81 -7.81 -7.76
CA SER A 304 -21.27 -7.72 -7.60
C SER A 304 -22.03 -9.01 -7.94
N ILE A 305 -21.53 -9.85 -8.84
CA ILE A 305 -22.22 -11.08 -9.28
C ILE A 305 -22.44 -12.07 -8.11
N SER A 306 -21.54 -12.10 -7.12
CA SER A 306 -21.73 -12.95 -5.94
C SER A 306 -22.94 -12.51 -5.09
N HIS A 307 -23.20 -11.21 -5.06
CA HIS A 307 -24.26 -10.61 -4.26
C HIS A 307 -25.68 -10.91 -4.77
N LEU A 308 -25.81 -11.36 -6.03
CA LEU A 308 -27.09 -11.70 -6.67
C LEU A 308 -27.43 -13.20 -6.54
N LEU A 309 -26.43 -14.08 -6.44
CA LEU A 309 -26.68 -15.51 -6.25
C LEU A 309 -27.15 -15.85 -4.82
N ASP A 310 -26.79 -15.03 -3.83
CA ASP A 310 -27.19 -15.22 -2.42
C ASP A 310 -28.58 -14.64 -2.07
N ASN A 311 -29.18 -13.84 -2.96
CA ASN A 311 -30.49 -13.21 -2.74
C ASN A 311 -31.66 -13.99 -3.36
N ASN A 312 -31.44 -15.22 -3.84
CA ASN A 312 -32.50 -16.06 -4.38
C ASN A 312 -32.80 -17.25 -3.44
N PRO A 313 -33.66 -17.08 -2.42
CA PRO A 313 -34.13 -18.22 -1.64
C PRO A 313 -35.15 -19.00 -2.47
N ALA A 314 -34.74 -20.20 -2.88
CA ALA A 314 -35.59 -21.34 -3.28
C ALA A 314 -36.36 -21.24 -4.61
N GLU A 315 -35.87 -21.96 -5.62
CA GLU A 315 -36.74 -22.86 -6.39
C GLU A 315 -36.84 -24.18 -5.60
N THR A 316 -37.81 -24.26 -4.69
CA THR A 316 -38.27 -25.55 -4.17
C THR A 316 -38.92 -26.31 -5.33
N HIS A 317 -38.25 -27.34 -5.82
CA HIS A 317 -38.89 -28.45 -6.51
C HIS A 317 -40.00 -29.04 -5.62
N PRO A 318 -41.26 -29.14 -6.07
CA PRO A 318 -42.23 -29.98 -5.39
C PRO A 318 -41.89 -31.43 -5.75
N ALA A 319 -41.51 -32.20 -4.73
CA ALA A 319 -41.41 -33.64 -4.79
C ALA A 319 -42.78 -34.26 -5.13
N GLU A 320 -42.72 -35.27 -5.99
CA GLU A 320 -43.77 -36.23 -6.25
C GLU A 320 -44.23 -36.88 -4.93
N GLU A 321 -45.51 -36.79 -4.59
CA GLU A 321 -46.15 -37.76 -3.69
C GLU A 321 -47.68 -37.74 -3.85
N ASN A 322 -48.21 -38.94 -4.11
CA ASN A 322 -49.58 -39.43 -3.87
C ASN A 322 -50.77 -38.87 -4.67
N LYS A 323 -51.10 -39.60 -5.75
CA LYS A 323 -52.49 -39.95 -6.11
C LYS A 323 -52.64 -41.48 -6.22
N GLN A 324 -52.83 -42.13 -5.08
CA GLN A 324 -53.50 -43.42 -4.98
C GLN A 324 -54.69 -43.23 -4.03
N GLU A 325 -55.83 -42.83 -4.58
CA GLU A 325 -57.14 -42.95 -3.94
C GLU A 325 -58.22 -42.71 -5.00
N GLU A 326 -58.46 -43.72 -5.84
CA GLU A 326 -59.70 -43.84 -6.63
C GLU A 326 -59.93 -45.32 -6.96
N LYS A 327 -60.26 -46.10 -5.93
CA LYS A 327 -60.92 -47.40 -6.03
C LYS A 327 -61.97 -47.47 -4.93
N GLU A 328 -63.08 -46.78 -5.14
CA GLU A 328 -64.39 -47.13 -4.59
C GLU A 328 -65.44 -46.14 -5.11
N LYS A 329 -66.00 -46.47 -6.28
CA LYS A 329 -67.39 -46.22 -6.71
C LYS A 329 -67.49 -46.38 -8.22
N ASN A 330 -67.99 -47.54 -8.63
CA ASN A 330 -69.01 -47.71 -9.68
C ASN A 330 -69.09 -49.20 -10.02
N GLY A 331 -69.85 -49.94 -9.22
CA GLY A 331 -70.70 -50.97 -9.79
C GLY A 331 -72.05 -50.29 -10.07
N GLU A 332 -72.44 -50.24 -11.34
CA GLU A 332 -73.83 -50.39 -11.79
C GLU A 332 -73.89 -50.28 -13.33
N SER A 333 -74.54 -51.29 -13.92
CA SER A 333 -74.89 -51.53 -15.34
C SER A 333 -73.85 -52.21 -16.22
#